data_AF-A0A9E2Q5L5-F1
#
_entry.id   AF-A0A9E2Q5L5-F1
#
_cell.length_a   1.000
_cell.length_b   1.000
_cell.length_c   1.000
_cell.angle_alpha   90.00
_cell.angle_beta   90.00
_cell.angle_gamma   90.00
#
_symmetry.space_group_name_H-M   'P 1'
#
loop_
_entity.id
_entity.type
_entity.pdbx_description
1 polymer ?
#
loop_
_entity_poly.entity_id
_entity_poly.type
_entity_poly.pdbx_seq_one_letter_code
_entity_poly.pdbx_strand_id
1 'polypeptide(L)'
;MTSPRTRRRTAALATLTAVVLALGACSTTTGTAGSTDVSPTGAIVPRDISWLLSRPADGGVIAAMQQIADEYAEDHPGFSLNLITTPDRPSYIQKYETLAAANKLPELFDTDATPFAQKLAEQGRMVDVAALLDDLGLTDTYREAALNYQRFSDGSLYMVPFEYSSEYFWYNTALFDQAGVSVPQTLDDFPAMCQALRA
;
A
#
# COMPACT_ATOMS: atom_id res chain seq x y z
N MET A 1 -64.05 -52.75 -39.33
CA MET A 1 -64.39 -51.34 -39.01
C MET A 1 -63.62 -50.92 -37.77
N THR A 2 -62.84 -49.83 -37.93
CA THR A 2 -62.39 -48.84 -36.92
C THR A 2 -61.57 -49.25 -35.67
N SER A 3 -60.25 -49.16 -35.86
CA SER A 3 -59.12 -48.64 -35.03
C SER A 3 -59.45 -47.64 -33.86
N PRO A 4 -58.46 -47.14 -33.06
CA PRO A 4 -57.58 -47.77 -32.05
C PRO A 4 -57.51 -46.93 -30.73
N ARG A 5 -56.63 -47.27 -29.74
CA ARG A 5 -55.76 -46.30 -29.01
C ARG A 5 -54.80 -46.93 -27.95
N THR A 6 -53.51 -46.88 -28.31
CA THR A 6 -52.27 -46.55 -27.57
C THR A 6 -52.12 -46.57 -26.03
N ARG A 7 -51.24 -47.49 -25.59
CA ARG A 7 -50.07 -47.43 -24.65
C ARG A 7 -49.99 -46.38 -23.53
N ARG A 8 -49.69 -46.86 -22.31
CA ARG A 8 -48.50 -46.55 -21.47
C ARG A 8 -48.61 -47.15 -20.05
N ARG A 9 -47.49 -47.63 -19.49
CA ARG A 9 -47.01 -47.54 -18.08
C ARG A 9 -46.00 -48.68 -17.78
N THR A 10 -44.70 -48.40 -17.83
CA THR A 10 -43.79 -47.99 -16.72
C THR A 10 -43.39 -49.15 -15.82
N ALA A 11 -42.13 -49.57 -15.96
CA ALA A 11 -41.43 -50.50 -15.07
C ALA A 11 -40.77 -49.73 -13.91
N ALA A 12 -40.71 -50.42 -12.77
CA ALA A 12 -40.18 -50.00 -11.48
C ALA A 12 -38.63 -50.01 -11.43
N LEU A 13 -38.04 -49.26 -10.49
CA LEU A 13 -37.20 -49.83 -9.42
C LEU A 13 -36.81 -48.76 -8.38
N ALA A 14 -36.76 -49.18 -7.12
CA ALA A 14 -36.38 -48.40 -5.95
C ALA A 14 -34.90 -48.60 -5.60
N THR A 15 -34.25 -47.59 -5.01
CA THR A 15 -33.22 -47.77 -3.97
C THR A 15 -33.04 -46.46 -3.18
N LEU A 16 -33.21 -46.57 -1.86
CA LEU A 16 -32.92 -45.56 -0.83
C LEU A 16 -31.40 -45.52 -0.59
N THR A 17 -30.79 -44.34 -0.64
CA THR A 17 -29.58 -44.05 0.17
C THR A 17 -29.59 -42.58 0.53
N ALA A 18 -29.84 -42.30 1.81
CA ALA A 18 -29.75 -40.98 2.40
C ALA A 18 -28.29 -40.55 2.48
N VAL A 19 -27.93 -39.47 1.78
CA VAL A 19 -26.66 -38.77 2.01
C VAL A 19 -26.97 -37.48 2.75
N VAL A 20 -26.30 -37.39 3.89
CA VAL A 20 -26.42 -36.42 4.98
C VAL A 20 -26.15 -34.99 4.49
N LEU A 21 -26.93 -34.04 5.02
CA LEU A 21 -26.69 -32.61 4.93
C LEU A 21 -25.30 -32.26 5.48
N ALA A 22 -24.41 -31.80 4.60
CA ALA A 22 -23.22 -31.05 4.98
C ALA A 22 -23.30 -29.63 4.37
N LEU A 23 -24.34 -28.88 4.73
CA LEU A 23 -24.31 -27.42 4.68
C LEU A 23 -24.24 -26.92 6.12
N GLY A 24 -23.03 -26.83 6.64
CA GLY A 24 -22.78 -26.47 8.03
C GLY A 24 -21.30 -26.24 8.29
N ALA A 25 -20.73 -25.22 7.66
CA ALA A 25 -19.59 -24.46 8.17
C ALA A 25 -19.34 -23.21 7.31
N CYS A 26 -20.35 -22.34 7.18
CA CYS A 26 -20.02 -20.91 7.19
C CYS A 26 -19.70 -20.60 8.66
N SER A 27 -18.52 -21.02 9.10
CA SER A 27 -17.92 -20.44 10.29
C SER A 27 -17.65 -19.00 9.89
N THR A 28 -18.53 -18.10 10.31
CA THR A 28 -18.16 -16.74 10.67
C THR A 28 -17.16 -16.84 11.81
N THR A 29 -15.95 -17.28 11.48
CA THR A 29 -14.78 -16.86 12.21
C THR A 29 -14.78 -15.36 12.00
N THR A 30 -15.08 -14.61 13.04
CA THR A 30 -14.43 -13.32 13.28
C THR A 30 -12.94 -13.61 13.28
N GLY A 31 -12.39 -13.80 12.08
CA GLY A 31 -10.98 -13.95 11.86
C GLY A 31 -10.40 -12.60 12.19
N THR A 32 -9.63 -12.55 13.27
CA THR A 32 -8.44 -11.72 13.33
C THR A 32 -7.88 -11.65 11.91
N ALA A 33 -7.75 -10.45 11.33
CA ALA A 33 -7.18 -10.26 10.01
C ALA A 33 -5.92 -11.12 9.93
N GLY A 34 -5.98 -12.19 9.14
CA GLY A 34 -4.88 -13.14 9.04
C GLY A 34 -3.67 -12.37 8.52
N SER A 35 -2.54 -12.52 9.20
CA SER A 35 -1.25 -11.99 8.73
C SER A 35 -1.10 -12.31 7.26
N THR A 36 -0.73 -11.30 6.46
CA THR A 36 -0.39 -11.52 5.06
C THR A 36 0.65 -12.62 4.95
N ASP A 37 0.44 -13.59 4.05
CA ASP A 37 1.47 -14.57 3.72
C ASP A 37 2.61 -13.86 3.00
N VAL A 38 3.68 -13.56 3.74
CA VAL A 38 4.86 -12.86 3.23
C VAL A 38 5.84 -13.79 2.51
N SER A 39 5.66 -15.11 2.61
CA SER A 39 6.47 -16.12 1.94
C SER A 39 5.58 -17.14 1.22
N PRO A 40 4.86 -16.71 0.16
CA PRO A 40 3.94 -17.57 -0.55
C PRO A 40 4.65 -18.75 -1.19
N THR A 41 4.09 -19.95 -1.01
CA THR A 41 4.58 -21.16 -1.68
C THR A 41 4.11 -21.21 -3.13
N GLY A 42 5.02 -21.49 -4.06
CA GLY A 42 4.70 -21.65 -5.49
C GLY A 42 5.73 -21.01 -6.42
N ALA A 43 5.50 -21.17 -7.72
CA ALA A 43 6.31 -20.47 -8.72
C ALA A 43 5.93 -18.98 -8.74
N ILE A 44 6.92 -18.11 -8.55
CA ILE A 44 6.75 -16.67 -8.74
C ILE A 44 6.74 -16.39 -10.24
N VAL A 45 5.64 -15.81 -10.72
CA VAL A 45 5.46 -15.45 -12.13
C VAL A 45 5.54 -13.92 -12.24
N PRO A 46 6.51 -13.39 -13.01
CA PRO A 46 6.57 -11.96 -13.30
C PRO A 46 5.28 -11.46 -13.94
N ARG A 47 4.86 -10.26 -13.57
CA ARG A 47 3.68 -9.59 -14.12
C ARG A 47 3.79 -8.08 -13.98
N ASP A 48 2.90 -7.37 -14.67
CA ASP A 48 2.69 -5.94 -14.48
C ASP A 48 2.16 -5.66 -13.07
N ILE A 49 2.75 -4.66 -12.42
CA ILE A 49 2.31 -4.10 -11.15
C ILE A 49 2.13 -2.59 -11.27
N SER A 50 1.20 -2.03 -10.50
CA SER A 50 0.98 -0.59 -10.48
C SER A 50 1.31 0.01 -9.12
N TRP A 51 1.86 1.22 -9.13
CA TRP A 51 2.11 2.03 -7.95
C TRP A 51 1.41 3.37 -8.05
N LEU A 52 0.46 3.64 -7.15
CA LEU A 52 -0.18 4.95 -7.01
C LEU A 52 0.64 5.84 -6.06
N LEU A 53 1.14 6.98 -6.53
CA LEU A 53 2.08 7.77 -5.72
C LEU A 53 1.96 9.30 -5.88
N SER A 54 2.43 10.03 -4.88
CA SER A 54 2.35 11.50 -4.81
C SER A 54 3.68 12.16 -5.16
N ARG A 55 4.05 12.08 -6.45
CA ARG A 55 5.26 12.69 -7.01
C ARG A 55 4.98 13.26 -8.41
N PRO A 56 5.73 14.29 -8.85
CA PRO A 56 5.71 14.75 -10.23
C PRO A 56 6.24 13.68 -11.19
N ALA A 57 5.62 13.53 -12.36
CA ALA A 57 5.97 12.51 -13.35
C ALA A 57 7.38 12.67 -13.94
N ASP A 58 7.93 13.88 -13.92
CA ASP A 58 9.28 14.22 -14.33
C ASP A 58 10.26 14.33 -13.15
N GLY A 59 9.85 13.92 -11.94
CA GLY A 59 10.68 13.96 -10.75
C GLY A 59 11.78 12.89 -10.74
N GLY A 60 12.89 13.18 -10.06
CA GLY A 60 14.03 12.26 -9.96
C GLY A 60 13.69 10.89 -9.36
N VAL A 61 12.71 10.84 -8.44
CA VAL A 61 12.21 9.58 -7.86
C VAL A 61 11.57 8.69 -8.92
N ILE A 62 10.74 9.26 -9.81
CA ILE A 62 10.11 8.52 -10.90
C ILE A 62 11.16 7.97 -11.85
N ALA A 63 12.12 8.81 -12.24
CA ALA A 63 13.20 8.40 -13.14
C ALA A 63 14.04 7.26 -12.53
N ALA A 64 14.42 7.37 -11.26
CA ALA A 64 15.18 6.33 -10.56
C ALA A 64 14.39 5.02 -10.43
N MET A 65 13.11 5.09 -10.08
CA MET A 65 12.27 3.90 -9.94
C MET A 65 11.99 3.21 -11.27
N GLN A 66 11.83 3.98 -12.36
CA GLN A 66 11.71 3.42 -13.69
C GLN A 66 13.00 2.68 -14.08
N GLN A 67 14.17 3.28 -13.83
CA GLN A 67 15.45 2.62 -14.10
C GLN A 67 15.59 1.31 -13.31
N ILE A 68 15.29 1.32 -12.00
CA ILE A 68 15.34 0.11 -11.16
C ILE A 68 14.36 -0.95 -11.67
N ALA A 69 13.16 -0.54 -12.11
CA ALA A 69 12.17 -1.46 -12.67
C ALA A 69 12.63 -2.08 -14.00
N ASP A 70 13.27 -1.28 -14.86
CA ASP A 70 13.82 -1.74 -16.13
C ASP A 70 14.97 -2.74 -15.90
N GLU A 71 15.88 -2.44 -14.96
CA GLU A 71 16.96 -3.35 -14.53
C GLU A 71 16.39 -4.65 -13.96
N TYR A 72 15.35 -4.58 -13.12
CA TYR A 72 14.69 -5.76 -12.58
C TYR A 72 14.03 -6.60 -13.69
N ALA A 73 13.49 -5.97 -14.73
CA ALA A 73 12.83 -6.64 -15.85
C ALA A 73 13.80 -7.47 -16.72
N GLU A 74 15.10 -7.16 -16.74
CA GLU A 74 16.10 -7.89 -17.53
C GLU A 74 16.16 -9.38 -17.17
N ASP A 75 16.08 -9.69 -15.88
CA ASP A 75 16.10 -11.06 -15.36
C ASP A 75 14.69 -11.60 -14.99
N HIS A 76 13.65 -10.76 -15.10
CA HIS A 76 12.27 -11.11 -14.78
C HIS A 76 11.32 -10.82 -15.96
N PRO A 77 11.44 -11.57 -17.07
CA PRO A 77 10.65 -11.31 -18.28
C PRO A 77 9.15 -11.41 -17.98
N GLY A 78 8.41 -10.36 -18.32
CA GLY A 78 6.98 -10.21 -18.04
C GLY A 78 6.67 -9.28 -16.86
N PHE A 79 7.67 -8.80 -16.13
CA PHE A 79 7.53 -7.72 -15.17
C PHE A 79 7.49 -6.35 -15.86
N SER A 80 6.61 -5.47 -15.37
CA SER A 80 6.73 -4.03 -15.58
C SER A 80 6.15 -3.27 -14.38
N LEU A 81 6.66 -2.06 -14.14
CA LEU A 81 6.16 -1.15 -13.11
C LEU A 81 5.44 0.03 -13.75
N ASN A 82 4.14 0.16 -13.48
CA ASN A 82 3.33 1.29 -13.90
C ASN A 82 3.21 2.32 -12.77
N LEU A 83 3.85 3.48 -12.94
CA LEU A 83 3.84 4.57 -11.99
C LEU A 83 2.65 5.52 -12.24
N ILE A 84 1.65 5.50 -11.36
CA ILE A 84 0.43 6.31 -11.43
C ILE A 84 0.61 7.56 -10.57
N THR A 85 1.06 8.65 -11.20
CA THR A 85 1.41 9.88 -10.48
C THR A 85 0.20 10.77 -10.20
N THR A 86 0.11 11.31 -8.99
CA THR A 86 -0.79 12.43 -8.65
C THR A 86 -0.02 13.41 -7.76
N PRO A 87 0.61 14.44 -8.35
CA PRO A 87 1.63 15.23 -7.65
C PRO A 87 1.07 16.07 -6.49
N ASP A 88 -0.12 16.63 -6.65
CA ASP A 88 -0.79 17.40 -5.60
C ASP A 88 -1.26 16.47 -4.47
N ARG A 89 -0.70 16.66 -3.27
CA ARG A 89 -0.93 15.77 -2.12
C ARG A 89 -2.42 15.69 -1.70
N PRO A 90 -3.17 16.80 -1.59
CA PRO A 90 -4.62 16.73 -1.33
C PRO A 90 -5.39 15.91 -2.38
N SER A 91 -5.14 16.16 -3.67
CA SER A 91 -5.77 15.42 -4.77
C SER A 91 -5.40 13.93 -4.75
N TYR A 92 -4.15 13.62 -4.42
CA TYR A 92 -3.68 12.25 -4.22
C TYR A 92 -4.46 11.56 -3.09
N ILE A 93 -4.58 12.19 -1.92
CA ILE A 93 -5.27 11.60 -0.76
C ILE A 93 -6.72 11.28 -1.12
N GLN A 94 -7.42 12.22 -1.76
CA GLN A 94 -8.80 12.00 -2.21
C GLN A 94 -8.91 10.81 -3.17
N LYS A 95 -7.99 10.68 -4.13
CA LYS A 95 -7.96 9.57 -5.09
C LYS A 95 -7.67 8.25 -4.41
N TYR A 96 -6.65 8.21 -3.55
CA TYR A 96 -6.28 7.06 -2.74
C TYR A 96 -7.46 6.55 -1.89
N GLU A 97 -8.12 7.43 -1.13
CA GLU A 97 -9.25 7.07 -0.29
C GLU A 97 -10.45 6.59 -1.11
N THR A 98 -10.71 7.21 -2.26
CA THR A 98 -11.79 6.80 -3.19
C THR A 98 -11.53 5.39 -3.74
N LEU A 99 -10.31 5.12 -4.20
CA LEU A 99 -9.93 3.81 -4.71
C LEU A 99 -9.95 2.76 -3.59
N ALA A 100 -9.50 3.11 -2.40
CA ALA A 100 -9.57 2.26 -1.22
C ALA A 100 -11.02 1.91 -0.87
N ALA A 101 -11.93 2.87 -0.82
CA ALA A 101 -13.35 2.63 -0.56
C ALA A 101 -14.00 1.75 -1.64
N ALA A 102 -13.58 1.89 -2.90
CA ALA A 102 -14.07 1.08 -4.02
C ALA A 102 -13.41 -0.30 -4.13
N ASN A 103 -12.47 -0.64 -3.25
CA ASN A 103 -11.60 -1.82 -3.37
C ASN A 103 -10.86 -1.94 -4.71
N LYS A 104 -10.30 -0.80 -5.16
CA LYS A 104 -9.59 -0.62 -6.43
C LYS A 104 -8.21 0.01 -6.25
N LEU A 105 -7.61 -0.09 -5.07
CA LEU A 105 -6.20 0.27 -4.93
C LEU A 105 -5.35 -0.68 -5.80
N PRO A 106 -4.28 -0.18 -6.44
CA PRO A 106 -3.30 -1.04 -7.09
C PRO A 106 -2.44 -1.77 -6.04
N GLU A 107 -1.47 -2.56 -6.51
CA GLU A 107 -0.58 -3.34 -5.64
C GLU A 107 0.21 -2.47 -4.67
N LEU A 108 0.74 -1.33 -5.14
CA LEU A 108 1.54 -0.40 -4.34
C LEU A 108 0.86 0.96 -4.27
N PHE A 109 0.90 1.60 -3.10
CA PHE A 109 0.41 2.97 -2.95
C PHE A 109 1.16 3.70 -1.85
N ASP A 110 1.36 5.00 -2.01
CA ASP A 110 1.92 5.85 -0.97
C ASP A 110 0.88 6.12 0.12
N THR A 111 1.28 6.03 1.37
CA THR A 111 0.47 6.51 2.49
C THR A 111 1.36 6.87 3.66
N ASP A 112 0.82 7.66 4.59
CA ASP A 112 1.43 7.91 5.88
C ASP A 112 0.72 7.05 6.94
N ALA A 113 1.32 6.92 8.13
CA ALA A 113 0.75 6.22 9.29
C ALA A 113 -0.48 6.95 9.89
N THR A 114 -1.52 7.13 9.09
CA THR A 114 -2.77 7.81 9.43
C THR A 114 -3.80 6.83 10.01
N PRO A 115 -4.84 7.33 10.72
CA PRO A 115 -5.95 6.48 11.15
C PRO A 115 -6.67 5.75 10.00
N PHE A 116 -6.69 6.36 8.81
CA PHE A 116 -7.26 5.72 7.63
C PHE A 116 -6.41 4.53 7.15
N ALA A 117 -5.09 4.68 7.10
CA ALA A 117 -4.18 3.58 6.78
C ALA A 117 -4.24 2.46 7.84
N GLN A 118 -4.31 2.80 9.12
CA GLN A 118 -4.47 1.82 10.20
C GLN A 118 -5.75 0.99 10.01
N LYS A 119 -6.87 1.63 9.63
CA LYS A 119 -8.10 0.92 9.30
C LYS A 119 -7.96 -0.03 8.11
N LEU A 120 -7.15 0.30 7.09
CA LEU A 120 -6.87 -0.62 5.98
C LEU A 120 -6.08 -1.85 6.45
N ALA A 121 -5.08 -1.64 7.30
CA ALA A 121 -4.30 -2.72 7.90
C ALA A 121 -5.17 -3.64 8.77
N GLU A 122 -6.02 -3.08 9.64
CA GLU A 122 -6.99 -3.83 10.45
C GLU A 122 -7.99 -4.64 9.61
N GLN A 123 -8.28 -4.18 8.39
CA GLN A 123 -9.13 -4.89 7.42
C GLN A 123 -8.38 -5.96 6.62
N GLY A 124 -7.09 -6.19 6.89
CA GLY A 124 -6.24 -7.13 6.16
C GLY A 124 -5.93 -6.68 4.73
N ARG A 125 -5.98 -5.37 4.47
CA ARG A 125 -5.78 -4.78 3.13
C ARG A 125 -4.39 -4.22 2.91
N MET A 126 -3.48 -4.41 3.86
CA MET A 126 -2.09 -4.03 3.80
C MET A 126 -1.22 -5.22 4.23
N VAL A 127 -0.04 -5.32 3.64
CA VAL A 127 0.95 -6.35 3.98
C VAL A 127 1.56 -6.03 5.34
N ASP A 128 1.73 -7.03 6.20
CA ASP A 128 2.54 -6.91 7.42
C ASP A 128 4.01 -6.71 7.00
N VAL A 129 4.49 -5.47 7.08
CA VAL A 129 5.82 -5.10 6.63
C VAL A 129 6.88 -5.49 7.66
N ALA A 130 6.54 -5.57 8.96
CA ALA A 130 7.48 -6.11 9.93
C ALA A 130 7.82 -7.57 9.60
N ALA A 131 6.80 -8.39 9.38
CA ALA A 131 6.99 -9.78 8.98
C ALA A 131 7.73 -9.91 7.64
N LEU A 132 7.40 -9.07 6.66
CA LEU A 132 8.08 -9.06 5.36
C LEU A 132 9.58 -8.73 5.48
N LEU A 133 9.93 -7.71 6.25
CA LEU A 133 11.32 -7.31 6.43
C LEU A 133 12.11 -8.35 7.21
N ASP A 134 11.50 -9.00 8.20
CA ASP A 134 12.12 -10.09 8.95
C ASP A 134 12.38 -11.31 8.05
N ASP A 135 11.40 -11.70 7.23
CA ASP A 135 11.52 -12.82 6.27
C ASP A 135 12.64 -12.58 5.24
N LEU A 136 12.74 -11.35 4.73
CA LEU A 136 13.80 -10.94 3.81
C LEU A 136 15.17 -10.72 4.50
N GLY A 137 15.23 -10.75 5.83
CA GLY A 137 16.45 -10.44 6.59
C GLY A 137 16.89 -8.98 6.45
N LEU A 138 15.96 -8.07 6.20
CA LEU A 138 16.22 -6.65 5.92
C LEU A 138 15.94 -5.73 7.11
N THR A 139 15.30 -6.20 8.18
CA THR A 139 14.91 -5.36 9.32
C THR A 139 16.07 -4.51 9.86
N ASP A 140 17.25 -5.12 10.07
CA ASP A 140 18.42 -4.44 10.63
C ASP A 140 19.15 -3.52 9.62
N THR A 141 18.77 -3.55 8.34
CA THR A 141 19.33 -2.66 7.30
C THR A 141 18.68 -1.27 7.31
N TYR A 142 17.47 -1.17 7.87
CA TYR A 142 16.74 0.07 7.98
C TYR A 142 17.24 0.89 9.17
N ARG A 143 17.20 2.22 9.03
CA ARG A 143 17.36 3.11 10.18
C ARG A 143 16.14 2.94 11.10
N GLU A 144 16.39 2.72 12.40
CA GLU A 144 15.32 2.55 13.38
C GLU A 144 14.30 3.70 13.36
N ALA A 145 14.78 4.95 13.22
CA ALA A 145 13.92 6.12 13.13
C ALA A 145 12.98 6.10 11.90
N ALA A 146 13.41 5.51 10.78
CA ALA A 146 12.58 5.36 9.59
C ALA A 146 11.46 4.34 9.80
N LEU A 147 11.77 3.21 10.46
CA LEU A 147 10.76 2.22 10.84
C LEU A 147 9.77 2.81 11.84
N ASN A 148 10.27 3.47 12.90
CA ASN A 148 9.44 4.04 13.95
C ASN A 148 8.50 5.14 13.44
N TYR A 149 8.94 5.94 12.46
CA TYR A 149 8.08 6.95 11.83
C TYR A 149 6.88 6.32 11.11
N GLN A 150 7.05 5.11 10.56
CA GLN A 150 6.01 4.40 9.81
C GLN A 150 5.18 3.44 10.68
N ARG A 151 5.47 3.32 11.99
CA ARG A 151 4.65 2.49 12.87
C ARG A 151 3.33 3.18 13.22
N PHE A 152 2.27 2.39 13.30
CA PHE A 152 1.03 2.85 13.94
C PHE A 152 1.22 3.00 15.44
N SER A 153 0.24 3.63 16.10
CA SER A 153 0.28 3.88 17.55
C SER A 153 0.32 2.61 18.41
N ASP A 154 -0.13 1.48 17.86
CA ASP A 154 -0.03 0.14 18.47
C ASP A 154 1.34 -0.53 18.27
N GLY A 155 2.26 0.13 17.55
CA GLY A 155 3.60 -0.36 17.26
C GLY A 155 3.71 -1.24 16.01
N SER A 156 2.59 -1.56 15.34
CA SER A 156 2.60 -2.38 14.12
C SER A 156 3.14 -1.60 12.91
N LEU A 157 3.70 -2.32 11.92
CA LEU A 157 4.33 -1.74 10.73
C LEU A 157 3.73 -2.36 9.47
N TYR A 158 3.03 -1.54 8.69
CA TYR A 158 2.35 -1.95 7.45
C TYR A 158 2.77 -1.12 6.23
N MET A 159 3.81 -0.29 6.37
CA MET A 159 4.36 0.55 5.31
C MET A 159 5.86 0.32 5.22
N VAL A 160 6.36 0.14 4.01
CA VAL A 160 7.81 0.09 3.74
C VAL A 160 8.34 1.52 3.76
N PRO A 161 9.29 1.89 4.65
CA PRO A 161 9.93 3.19 4.56
C PRO A 161 10.66 3.32 3.22
N PHE A 162 10.20 4.23 2.36
CA PHE A 162 10.77 4.39 1.03
C PHE A 162 11.91 5.41 1.00
N GLU A 163 11.67 6.57 1.60
CA GLU A 163 12.64 7.66 1.70
C GLU A 163 12.80 8.08 3.16
N TYR A 164 14.02 8.47 3.53
CA TYR A 164 14.32 9.07 4.83
C TYR A 164 14.87 10.47 4.60
N SER A 165 14.04 11.47 4.79
CA SER A 165 14.40 12.89 4.68
C SER A 165 14.35 13.58 6.04
N SER A 166 15.00 14.74 6.12
CA SER A 166 14.90 15.62 7.28
C SER A 166 14.48 17.00 6.78
N GLU A 167 13.74 17.73 7.60
CA GLU A 167 13.37 19.10 7.30
C GLU A 167 14.54 20.03 7.61
N TYR A 168 14.76 21.02 6.73
CA TYR A 168 15.84 21.98 6.86
C TYR A 168 15.31 23.39 6.62
N PHE A 169 15.84 24.36 7.37
CA PHE A 169 15.65 25.77 7.08
C PHE A 169 16.80 26.25 6.20
N TRP A 170 16.44 26.69 5.00
CA TRP A 170 17.37 27.32 4.06
C TRP A 170 17.21 28.83 4.14
N TYR A 171 18.32 29.57 4.19
CA TYR A 171 18.31 31.03 4.23
C TYR A 171 19.38 31.62 3.31
N ASN A 172 19.14 32.84 2.84
CA ASN A 172 20.10 33.58 2.03
C ASN A 172 21.03 34.37 2.96
N THR A 173 22.31 33.97 3.01
CA THR A 173 23.31 34.60 3.89
C THR A 173 23.51 36.09 3.58
N ALA A 174 23.46 36.49 2.31
CA ALA A 174 23.65 37.89 1.92
C ALA A 174 22.51 38.79 2.43
N LEU A 175 21.27 38.28 2.46
CA LEU A 175 20.13 39.02 3.01
C LEU A 175 20.23 39.14 4.54
N PHE A 176 20.75 38.11 5.22
CA PHE A 176 20.99 38.16 6.66
C PHE A 176 22.07 39.19 7.00
N ASP A 177 23.18 39.20 6.26
CA ASP A 177 24.25 40.17 6.44
C ASP A 177 23.77 41.61 6.18
N GLN A 178 22.99 41.81 5.12
CA GLN A 178 22.42 43.12 4.78
C GLN A 178 21.46 43.64 5.87
N ALA A 179 20.64 42.77 6.44
CA ALA A 179 19.69 43.11 7.50
C ALA A 179 20.33 43.14 8.91
N GLY A 180 21.59 42.72 9.06
CA GLY A 180 22.27 42.62 10.35
C GLY A 180 21.64 41.57 11.28
N VAL A 181 21.09 40.49 10.71
CA VAL A 181 20.35 39.44 11.44
C VAL A 181 21.22 38.20 11.63
N SER A 182 21.27 37.67 12.85
CA SER A 182 21.93 36.40 13.16
C SER A 182 21.02 35.20 12.86
N VAL A 183 21.62 34.03 12.61
CA VAL A 183 20.88 32.77 12.44
C VAL A 183 20.10 32.45 13.73
N PRO A 184 18.78 32.19 13.65
CA PRO A 184 17.95 31.90 14.82
C PRO A 184 18.40 30.61 15.50
N GLN A 185 18.36 30.58 16.84
CA GLN A 185 18.72 29.39 17.63
C GLN A 185 17.49 28.57 17.99
N THR A 186 16.32 29.22 18.02
CA THR A 186 15.04 28.62 18.38
C THR A 186 13.94 29.09 17.41
N LEU A 187 12.82 28.38 17.38
CA LEU A 187 11.65 28.79 16.60
C LEU A 187 11.05 30.12 17.09
N ASP A 188 11.22 30.45 18.38
CA ASP A 188 10.75 31.71 18.96
C ASP A 188 11.52 32.93 18.44
N ASP A 189 12.72 32.73 17.88
CA ASP A 189 13.52 33.80 17.27
C ASP A 189 13.01 34.18 15.86
N PHE A 190 12.23 33.30 15.21
CA PHE A 190 11.82 33.47 13.81
C PHE A 190 10.99 34.73 13.56
N PRO A 191 9.99 35.10 14.39
CA PRO A 191 9.21 36.30 14.15
C PRO A 191 10.06 37.58 14.08
N ALA A 192 11.05 37.72 14.97
CA ALA A 192 11.95 38.88 14.98
C ALA A 192 12.88 38.88 13.76
N MET A 193 13.46 37.72 13.42
CA MET A 193 14.25 37.52 12.20
C MET A 193 13.46 37.93 10.94
N CYS A 194 12.22 37.45 10.81
CA CYS A 194 11.36 37.77 9.66
C CYS A 194 11.00 39.26 9.58
N GLN A 195 10.80 39.93 10.72
CA GLN A 195 10.55 41.38 10.74
C GLN A 195 11.76 42.17 10.25
N ALA A 196 12.97 41.80 10.68
CA ALA A 196 14.20 42.47 10.28
C ALA A 196 14.51 42.26 8.78
N LEU A 197 14.28 41.06 8.26
CA LEU A 197 14.48 40.75 6.84
C LEU A 197 13.46 41.40 5.89
N ARG A 198 12.34 41.91 6.41
CA ARG A 198 11.30 42.58 5.62
C ARG A 198 11.62 44.05 5.32
N ALA A 199 12.47 44.67 6.13
CA ALA A 199 12.83 46.08 6.03
C ALA A 199 13.74 46.36 4.83
#